data_AF-A0A353B1I7-F1
#
_entry.id   AF-A0A353B1I7-F1
#
_cell.length_a   1.000
_cell.length_b   1.000
_cell.length_c   1.000
_cell.angle_alpha   90.00
_cell.angle_beta   90.00
_cell.angle_gamma   90.00
#
_symmetry.space_group_name_H-M   'P 1'
#
loop_
_entity.id
_entity.type
_entity.pdbx_description
1 polymer ?
#
loop_
_entity_poly.entity_id
_entity_poly.type
_entity_poly.pdbx_seq_one_letter_code
_entity_poly.pdbx_strand_id
1 'polypeptide(L)' 'MVDVAKRWYGRTLEIVKRTDKHKFKVLPKRWIVERTFAWLGRYRRLSKDYESDPRSSETMSSWR' A
#
# COMPACT_ATOMS: atom_id res chain seq x y z
N MET A 1 2.71 1.51 -27.31
CA MET A 1 3.09 0.74 -26.09
C MET A 1 2.36 -0.59 -26.00
N VAL A 2 1.05 -0.65 -26.27
CA VAL A 2 0.29 -1.91 -26.39
C VAL A 2 0.92 -2.86 -27.42
N ASP A 3 1.39 -2.33 -28.55
CA ASP A 3 2.00 -3.14 -29.62
C ASP A 3 3.36 -3.73 -29.22
N VAL A 4 4.11 -3.03 -28.36
CA VAL A 4 5.37 -3.52 -27.78
C VAL A 4 5.07 -4.67 -26.83
N ALA A 5 4.03 -4.56 -26.00
CA ALA A 5 3.67 -5.62 -25.07
C ALA A 5 3.30 -6.93 -25.79
N LYS A 6 2.56 -6.81 -26.90
CA LYS A 6 2.21 -7.97 -27.74
C LYS A 6 3.44 -8.59 -28.40
N ARG A 7 4.36 -7.74 -28.89
CA ARG A 7 5.57 -8.17 -29.62
C ARG A 7 6.63 -8.81 -28.73
N TRP A 8 6.82 -8.32 -27.51
CA TRP A 8 7.90 -8.78 -26.63
C TRP A 8 7.43 -9.80 -25.58
N TYR A 9 6.18 -9.71 -25.12
CA TYR A 9 5.67 -10.56 -24.05
C TYR A 9 4.57 -11.51 -24.51
N GLY A 10 4.14 -11.46 -25.77
CA GLY A 10 3.08 -12.32 -26.31
C GLY A 10 1.71 -12.11 -25.65
N ARG A 11 1.54 -11.04 -24.86
CA ARG A 11 0.32 -10.75 -24.10
C ARG A 11 -0.45 -9.62 -24.75
N THR A 12 -1.77 -9.79 -24.84
CA THR A 12 -2.69 -8.74 -25.25
C THR A 12 -3.00 -7.84 -24.05
N LEU A 13 -2.68 -6.56 -24.16
CA LEU A 13 -3.08 -5.54 -23.18
C LEU A 13 -4.42 -4.94 -23.60
N GLU A 14 -5.39 -4.97 -22.70
CA GLU A 14 -6.66 -4.28 -22.86
C GLU A 14 -6.65 -2.99 -22.04
N ILE A 15 -6.87 -1.85 -22.70
CA ILE A 15 -6.96 -0.56 -22.02
C ILE A 15 -8.39 -0.38 -21.54
N VAL A 16 -8.65 -0.76 -20.29
CA VAL A 16 -9.94 -0.54 -19.64
C VAL A 16 -9.97 0.85 -19.03
N LYS A 17 -10.93 1.68 -19.44
CA LYS A 17 -11.20 2.97 -18.80
C LYS A 17 -11.77 2.71 -17.41
N ARG A 18 -11.12 3.22 -16.36
CA ARG A 18 -11.69 3.20 -15.01
C ARG A 18 -13.04 3.92 -15.01
N THR A 19 -14.10 3.19 -14.69
CA THR A 19 -15.49 3.66 -14.65
C THR A 19 -15.74 4.63 -13.49
N ASP A 20 -15.06 4.45 -12.37
CA ASP A 20 -15.13 5.36 -11.24
C ASP A 20 -13.97 6.35 -11.23
N LYS A 21 -14.31 7.65 -11.32
CA LYS A 21 -13.40 8.72 -10.91
C LYS A 21 -13.23 8.57 -9.39
N HIS A 22 -12.03 8.29 -8.92
CA HIS A 22 -11.73 8.36 -7.50
C HIS A 22 -12.11 9.74 -6.98
N LYS A 23 -13.22 9.82 -6.24
CA LYS A 23 -13.65 11.05 -5.58
C LYS A 23 -12.84 11.16 -4.30
N PHE A 24 -12.11 12.27 -4.16
CA PHE A 24 -11.45 12.58 -2.91
C PHE A 24 -12.53 12.75 -1.83
N LYS A 25 -12.63 11.77 -0.93
CA LYS A 25 -13.55 11.83 0.21
C LYS A 25 -12.80 12.41 1.40
N VAL A 26 -13.28 13.55 1.88
CA VAL A 26 -12.81 14.10 3.16
C VAL A 26 -13.35 13.19 4.26
N LEU A 27 -12.46 12.46 4.91
CA LEU A 27 -12.81 11.65 6.07
C LEU A 27 -12.74 12.55 7.31
N PRO A 28 -13.86 12.75 8.03
CA PRO A 28 -13.84 13.53 9.26
C PRO A 28 -12.86 12.87 10.25
N LYS A 29 -12.07 13.68 10.95
CA LYS A 29 -11.06 13.26 11.96
C LYS A 29 -9.80 12.57 11.42
N ARG A 30 -9.61 12.43 10.10
CA ARG A 30 -8.39 11.83 9.53
C ARG A 30 -7.10 12.52 9.98
N TRP A 31 -7.11 13.85 10.12
CA TRP A 31 -5.95 14.61 10.60
C TRP A 31 -5.52 14.23 12.02
N ILE A 32 -6.45 13.77 12.88
CA ILE A 32 -6.14 13.38 14.26
C ILE A 32 -5.26 12.12 14.22
N VAL A 33 -5.70 11.13 13.45
CA VAL A 33 -4.99 9.86 13.26
C VAL A 33 -3.61 10.11 12.63
N GLU A 34 -3.56 10.88 11.55
CA GLU A 34 -2.31 11.24 10.89
C GLU A 34 -1.36 12.00 11.82
N ARG A 35 -1.87 12.92 12.66
CA ARG A 35 -1.08 13.65 13.65
C ARG A 35 -0.54 12.71 14.74
N THR A 36 -1.34 11.78 15.24
CA THR A 36 -0.86 10.80 16.21
C THR A 36 0.25 9.94 15.62
N PHE A 37 0.11 9.45 14.38
CA PHE A 37 1.17 8.70 13.70
C PHE A 37 2.42 9.55 13.42
N ALA A 38 2.26 10.83 13.10
CA ALA A 38 3.39 11.73 12.91
C ALA A 38 4.19 11.96 14.21
N TRP A 39 3.52 12.02 15.37
CA TRP A 39 4.20 12.08 16.67
C TRP A 39 4.88 10.76 17.00
N LEU A 40 4.15 9.66 16.87
CA LEU A 40 4.65 8.30 17.09
C LEU A 40 5.87 7.97 16.23
N GLY A 41 5.84 8.33 14.94
CA GLY A 41 6.97 8.13 14.03
C GLY A 41 8.20 8.98 14.31
N ARG A 42 8.08 10.07 15.10
CA ARG A 42 9.23 10.88 15.57
C ARG A 42 9.88 10.30 16.83
N TYR A 43 9.19 9.45 17.58
CA TYR A 43 9.80 8.78 18.73
C TYR A 43 10.62 7.59 18.26
N ARG A 44 11.95 7.65 18.46
CA ARG A 44 12.93 6.61 18.06
C ARG A 44 12.62 5.20 18.57
N ARG A 45 11.84 5.07 19.66
CA ARG A 45 11.42 3.75 20.19
C ARG A 45 10.32 3.07 19.37
N LEU A 46 9.63 3.83 18.53
CA LEU A 46 8.55 3.37 17.66
C LEU A 46 8.89 3.58 16.18
N SER A 47 10.06 4.12 15.89
CA SER A 47 10.57 4.24 14.53
C SER A 47 10.92 2.84 14.04
N LYS A 48 9.97 2.22 13.33
CA LYS A 48 10.13 1.08 12.43
C LYS A 48 11.16 0.07 12.98
N ASP A 49 10.69 -0.84 13.83
CA ASP A 49 11.38 -2.12 13.99
C ASP A 49 11.54 -2.68 12.58
N TYR A 50 12.77 -2.61 12.08
CA TYR A 50 13.11 -3.15 10.79
C TYR A 50 13.02 -4.66 11.02
N GLU A 51 11.94 -5.29 10.56
CA GLU A 51 11.84 -6.74 10.50
C GLU A 51 13.00 -7.22 9.60
N SER A 52 14.17 -7.41 10.21
CA SER A 52 15.31 -8.04 9.56
C SER A 52 15.15 -9.56 9.52
N ASP A 53 14.06 -10.07 10.10
CA ASP A 53 13.80 -11.49 10.29
C ASP A 53 12.36 -11.83 9.86
N PRO A 54 12.18 -12.59 8.76
CA PRO A 54 10.87 -12.96 8.23
C PRO A 54 10.06 -13.87 9.18
N ARG A 55 10.69 -14.49 10.18
CA ARG A 55 10.02 -15.41 11.14
C ARG A 55 8.94 -14.73 11.99
N SER A 56 9.09 -13.44 12.24
CA SER A 56 8.16 -12.65 13.07
C SER A 56 6.77 -12.53 12.42
N SER A 57 6.71 -12.54 11.08
CA SER A 57 5.48 -12.38 10.29
C SER A 57 4.61 -13.65 10.22
N GLU A 58 5.20 -14.82 10.47
CA GLU A 58 4.48 -16.11 10.49
C GLU A 58 3.49 -16.18 11.66
N THR A 59 3.84 -15.55 12.80
CA THR A 59 3.00 -15.53 14.02
C THR A 59 1.69 -14.75 13.83
N MET A 60 1.65 -13.77 12.92
CA MET A 60 0.44 -12.99 12.63
C MET A 60 -0.49 -13.68 11.61
N SER A 61 0.05 -14.61 10.82
CA SER A 61 -0.69 -15.31 9.75
C SER A 61 -1.23 -16.67 10.18
N SER A 62 -0.78 -17.19 11.32
CA SER A 62 -1.32 -18.40 11.96
C SER A 62 -2.41 -18.06 12.99
N TRP A 63 -3.48 -17.41 12.53
CA TRP A 63 -4.79 -17.51 13.18
C TRP A 63 -5.60 -18.53 12.37
N ARG A 64 -5.41 -19.81 12.70
CA ARG A 64 -6.40 -20.84 12.44
C ARG A 64 -7.44 -20.82 13.55
#